data_AF-A0A9P8F832-F1
#
_entry.id   AF-A0A9P8F832-F1
#
_cell.length_a   1.000
_cell.length_b   1.000
_cell.length_c   1.000
_cell.angle_alpha   90.00
_cell.angle_beta   90.00
_cell.angle_gamma   90.00
#
_symmetry.space_group_name_H-M   'P 1'
#
loop_
_entity.id
_entity.type
_entity.pdbx_description
1 polymer ?
#
loop_
_entity_poly.entity_id
_entity_poly.type
_entity_poly.pdbx_seq_one_letter_code
_entity_poly.pdbx_strand_id
1 'polypeptide(L)'
;MTTTVDSAPTELVHKSAKRTREIFAADFGAPTALDNSPRPAIAPPIASPAERAQKIALRSRIDKEYADVKELPPVLAAKQASAAASRSSLRKKPKTEEQASNPKMAKMIEGVSAQTSSTATGTSNALALRANGAGKLPPNANGPTPQRNLPGSSSLVRRDVVRQPKPDWKAPWKLMRVISGHLGWVRALAVEPGNQYFATGSGDRTIKIWDLASGTLKLTLTGHISTVRGLAFSPRHPYLFSCAEDKKVKCWDLETNKVIRDYHGHLSGVYTLSLHPTLDVLCTGGRDGVVRVWDMRTRSNIHVLSGHKQTVSDIVTQEADPQIISSSLDSTVRMYDLAAGKTMGVLTHHKKGVRALCTAPHEFTFASASTGQIKQWKCPEGAFMQNFDGHNAIINT
;
A
#
# COMPACT_ATOMS: atom_id res chain seq x y z
N MET A 1 -41.17 73.17 -41.29
CA MET A 1 -39.71 73.09 -41.11
C MET A 1 -39.44 72.30 -39.83
N THR A 2 -38.76 71.16 -40.02
CA THR A 2 -38.02 70.32 -39.03
C THR A 2 -38.70 69.95 -37.71
N THR A 3 -39.25 68.74 -37.72
CA THR A 3 -39.66 67.90 -36.59
C THR A 3 -38.46 67.42 -35.76
N THR A 4 -38.51 67.62 -34.45
CA THR A 4 -37.56 67.14 -33.43
C THR A 4 -38.06 65.81 -32.85
N VAL A 5 -37.47 64.68 -33.24
CA VAL A 5 -37.70 63.37 -32.60
C VAL A 5 -36.39 62.57 -32.63
N ASP A 6 -36.15 61.78 -31.58
CA ASP A 6 -35.13 60.72 -31.40
C ASP A 6 -33.79 61.03 -30.70
N SER A 7 -33.81 61.50 -29.46
CA SER A 7 -32.65 61.44 -28.53
C SER A 7 -32.81 60.45 -27.35
N ALA A 8 -33.98 59.83 -27.16
CA ALA A 8 -34.25 58.94 -26.04
C ALA A 8 -33.61 57.53 -26.12
N PRO A 9 -33.56 56.83 -27.28
CA PRO A 9 -33.04 55.46 -27.31
C PRO A 9 -31.51 55.41 -27.20
N THR A 10 -30.80 56.43 -27.70
CA THR A 10 -29.34 56.52 -27.66
C THR A 10 -28.82 56.73 -26.24
N GLU A 11 -29.50 57.55 -25.42
CA GLU A 11 -29.14 57.74 -24.02
C GLU A 11 -29.34 56.47 -23.17
N LEU A 12 -30.38 55.69 -23.46
CA LEU A 12 -30.64 54.42 -22.78
C LEU A 12 -29.59 53.36 -23.15
N VAL A 13 -29.14 53.32 -24.40
CA VAL A 13 -28.04 52.46 -24.85
C VAL A 13 -26.72 52.86 -24.18
N HIS A 14 -26.43 54.16 -24.06
CA HIS A 14 -25.23 54.64 -23.36
C HIS A 14 -25.26 54.33 -21.86
N LYS A 15 -26.41 54.46 -21.18
CA LYS A 15 -26.55 54.07 -19.77
C LYS A 15 -26.41 52.56 -19.56
N SER A 16 -26.96 51.75 -20.47
CA SER A 16 -26.84 50.29 -20.44
C SER A 16 -25.39 49.85 -20.66
N ALA A 17 -24.69 50.43 -21.64
CA ALA A 17 -23.28 50.15 -21.93
C ALA A 17 -22.33 50.58 -20.80
N LYS A 18 -22.64 51.69 -20.12
CA LYS A 18 -21.87 52.14 -18.95
C LYS A 18 -22.04 51.18 -17.76
N ARG A 19 -23.26 50.69 -17.53
CA ARG A 19 -23.57 49.74 -16.46
C ARG A 19 -22.97 48.36 -16.70
N THR A 20 -22.99 47.86 -17.94
CA THR A 20 -22.30 46.60 -18.28
C THR A 20 -20.79 46.74 -18.19
N ARG A 21 -20.22 47.88 -18.58
CA ARG A 21 -18.78 48.14 -18.41
C ARG A 21 -18.36 48.20 -16.94
N GLU A 22 -19.15 48.81 -16.06
CA GLU A 22 -18.85 48.86 -14.61
C GLU A 22 -18.98 47.49 -13.94
N ILE A 23 -19.96 46.66 -14.34
CA ILE A 23 -20.16 45.31 -13.79
C ILE A 23 -19.07 44.34 -14.26
N PHE A 24 -18.65 44.41 -15.53
CA PHE A 24 -17.64 43.49 -16.08
C PHE A 24 -16.19 43.94 -15.86
N ALA A 25 -15.92 45.22 -15.60
CA ALA A 25 -14.57 45.72 -15.28
C ALA A 25 -14.14 45.45 -13.82
N ALA A 26 -15.08 45.13 -12.93
CA ALA A 26 -14.76 44.82 -11.53
C ALA A 26 -14.17 43.40 -11.34
N ASP A 27 -14.52 42.45 -12.21
CA ASP A 27 -14.19 41.04 -12.00
C ASP A 27 -13.15 40.44 -12.97
N PHE A 28 -12.84 41.09 -14.11
CA PHE A 28 -11.83 40.57 -15.05
C PHE A 28 -10.97 41.65 -15.71
N GLY A 29 -9.77 41.84 -15.16
CA GLY A 29 -8.57 42.13 -15.96
C GLY A 29 -8.14 43.60 -16.04
N ALA A 30 -7.26 44.00 -15.12
CA ALA A 30 -6.18 44.93 -15.45
C ALA A 30 -4.87 44.11 -15.56
N PRO A 31 -4.26 44.00 -16.76
CA PRO A 31 -2.88 43.58 -16.90
C PRO A 31 -1.96 44.79 -16.66
N THR A 32 -0.77 44.54 -16.11
CA THR A 32 0.35 45.49 -15.90
C THR A 32 0.28 46.38 -14.65
N ALA A 33 0.90 45.90 -13.57
CA ALA A 33 2.05 46.58 -12.95
C ALA A 33 2.64 45.66 -11.86
N LEU A 34 3.80 45.09 -12.18
CA LEU A 34 4.72 44.52 -11.22
C LEU A 34 5.18 45.63 -10.27
N ASP A 35 4.59 45.71 -9.08
CA ASP A 35 5.09 46.57 -8.02
C ASP A 35 5.73 45.69 -6.92
N ASN A 36 7.06 45.64 -6.94
CA ASN A 36 7.90 45.02 -5.92
C ASN A 36 7.97 45.93 -4.69
N SER A 37 6.86 46.10 -3.99
CA SER A 37 6.89 46.67 -2.64
C SER A 37 7.27 45.59 -1.63
N PRO A 38 8.28 45.77 -0.75
CA PRO A 38 8.60 44.80 0.28
C PRO A 38 7.41 44.71 1.24
N ARG A 39 6.77 43.54 1.29
CA ARG A 39 5.73 43.26 2.29
C ARG A 39 6.30 43.51 3.69
N PRO A 40 5.60 44.22 4.58
CA PRO A 40 6.04 44.33 5.97
C PRO A 40 6.11 42.93 6.56
N ALA A 41 7.28 42.60 7.12
CA ALA A 41 7.52 41.29 7.73
C ALA A 41 6.51 41.05 8.85
N ILE A 42 5.55 40.15 8.60
CA ILE A 42 4.65 39.65 9.62
C ILE A 42 5.53 38.94 10.64
N ALA A 43 5.67 39.54 11.82
CA ALA A 43 6.37 38.92 12.94
C ALA A 43 5.73 37.54 13.21
N PRO A 44 6.54 36.50 13.49
CA PRO A 44 6.00 35.16 13.71
C PRO A 44 4.98 35.20 14.85
N PRO A 45 3.86 34.46 14.75
CA PRO A 45 2.83 34.47 15.77
C PRO A 45 3.46 34.10 17.12
N ILE A 46 3.20 34.92 18.12
CA ILE A 46 3.70 34.72 19.48
C ILE A 46 3.07 33.43 20.00
N ALA A 47 3.78 32.31 19.86
CA ALA A 47 3.34 31.01 20.32
C ALA A 47 2.95 31.09 21.80
N SER A 48 1.78 30.55 22.12
CA SER A 48 1.23 30.57 23.47
C SER A 48 2.21 29.91 24.47
N PRO A 49 2.21 30.31 25.75
CA PRO A 49 3.10 29.73 26.76
C PRO A 49 3.00 28.20 26.84
N ALA A 50 1.82 27.64 26.59
CA ALA A 50 1.57 26.20 26.55
C ALA A 50 2.26 25.51 25.36
N GLU A 51 2.20 26.09 24.15
CA GLU A 51 2.87 25.56 22.96
C GLU A 51 4.40 25.63 23.10
N ARG A 52 4.92 26.68 23.74
CA ARG A 52 6.36 26.80 24.04
C ARG A 52 6.80 25.72 25.03
N ALA A 53 6.03 25.47 26.08
CA ALA A 53 6.30 24.43 27.06
C ALA A 53 6.28 23.03 26.41
N GLN A 54 5.31 22.76 25.55
CA GLN A 54 5.23 21.50 24.80
C GLN A 54 6.42 21.33 23.86
N LYS A 55 6.83 22.38 23.15
CA LYS A 55 7.99 22.34 22.25
C LYS A 55 9.31 22.11 23.00
N ILE A 56 9.48 22.69 24.19
CA ILE A 56 10.65 22.47 25.05
C ILE A 56 10.63 21.04 25.61
N ALA A 57 9.48 20.54 26.05
CA ALA A 57 9.35 19.17 26.54
C ALA A 57 9.69 18.15 25.45
N LEU A 58 9.17 18.36 24.23
CA LEU A 58 9.41 17.49 23.08
C LEU A 58 10.89 17.53 22.66
N ARG A 59 11.50 18.72 22.64
CA ARG A 59 12.93 18.87 22.37
C ARG A 59 13.80 18.17 23.41
N SER A 60 13.49 18.32 24.70
CA SER A 60 14.24 17.65 25.77
C SER A 60 14.10 16.13 25.73
N ARG A 61 12.96 15.60 25.24
CA ARG A 61 12.74 14.17 25.03
C ARG A 61 13.58 13.66 23.87
N ILE A 62 13.56 14.35 22.74
CA ILE A 62 14.39 14.01 21.57
C ILE A 62 15.88 14.08 21.93
N ASP A 63 16.33 15.14 22.60
CA ASP A 63 17.73 15.29 22.97
C ASP A 63 18.18 14.18 23.93
N LYS A 64 17.30 13.65 24.79
CA LYS A 64 17.60 12.50 25.67
C LYS A 64 17.60 11.17 24.92
N GLU A 65 16.65 10.94 24.01
CA GLU A 65 16.54 9.69 23.25
C GLU A 65 17.62 9.55 22.18
N TYR A 66 18.13 10.67 21.65
CA TYR A 66 19.09 10.70 20.55
C TYR A 66 20.47 11.26 20.94
N ALA A 67 20.72 11.51 22.23
CA ALA A 67 22.04 11.92 22.72
C ALA A 67 23.13 10.91 22.28
N ASP A 68 22.86 9.63 22.46
CA ASP A 68 23.82 8.54 22.21
C ASP A 68 23.98 8.22 20.72
N VAL A 69 23.06 8.69 19.87
CA VAL A 69 23.08 8.49 18.41
C VAL A 69 23.81 9.62 17.70
N LYS A 70 24.12 10.72 18.42
CA LYS A 70 24.79 11.90 17.86
C LYS A 70 26.26 11.65 17.57
N GLU A 71 26.89 10.74 18.32
CA GLU A 71 28.23 10.26 18.04
C GLU A 71 28.15 8.95 17.26
N LEU A 72 28.59 8.99 16.00
CA LEU A 72 28.61 7.80 15.15
C LEU A 72 29.61 6.78 15.72
N PRO A 73 29.25 5.49 15.81
CA PRO A 73 30.19 4.44 16.20
C PRO A 73 31.44 4.47 15.32
N PRO A 74 32.65 4.24 15.87
CA PRO A 74 33.92 4.42 15.16
C PRO A 74 34.03 3.60 13.87
N VAL A 75 33.32 2.48 13.79
CA VAL A 75 33.23 1.61 12.60
C VAL A 75 32.49 2.29 11.44
N LEU A 76 31.44 3.06 11.71
CA LEU A 76 30.69 3.80 10.70
C LEU A 76 31.40 5.09 10.29
N ALA A 77 32.07 5.76 11.22
CA ALA A 77 32.93 6.92 10.91
C ALA A 77 34.10 6.52 9.98
N ALA A 78 34.74 5.36 10.23
CA ALA A 78 35.78 4.82 9.35
C ALA A 78 35.26 4.44 7.95
N LYS A 79 34.03 3.91 7.86
CA LYS A 79 33.35 3.64 6.57
C LYS A 79 33.02 4.91 5.80
N GLN A 80 32.62 5.99 6.47
CA GLN A 80 32.37 7.27 5.82
C GLN A 80 33.67 7.96 5.37
N ALA A 81 34.74 7.88 6.17
CA ALA A 81 36.06 8.41 5.81
C ALA A 81 36.67 7.69 4.60
N SER A 82 36.56 6.35 4.54
CA SER A 82 37.00 5.55 3.38
C SER A 82 36.16 5.81 2.13
N ALA A 83 34.85 6.06 2.27
CA ALA A 83 33.98 6.44 1.16
C ALA A 83 34.24 7.88 0.65
N ALA A 84 34.66 8.80 1.53
CA ALA A 84 35.08 10.14 1.15
C ALA A 84 36.44 10.12 0.41
N ALA A 85 37.37 9.27 0.85
CA ALA A 85 38.68 9.08 0.21
C ALA A 85 38.53 8.50 -1.22
N SER A 86 37.63 7.54 -1.43
CA SER A 86 37.37 6.95 -2.77
C SER A 86 36.71 7.93 -3.73
N ARG A 87 35.85 8.84 -3.25
CA ARG A 87 35.29 9.92 -4.07
C ARG A 87 36.33 10.96 -4.48
N SER A 88 37.37 11.18 -3.67
CA SER A 88 38.46 12.09 -4.02
C SER A 88 39.42 11.52 -5.08
N SER A 89 39.63 10.20 -5.10
CA SER A 89 40.52 9.53 -6.08
C SER A 89 39.86 9.37 -7.46
N LEU A 90 38.53 9.23 -7.51
CA LEU A 90 37.75 9.21 -8.76
C LEU A 90 37.72 10.57 -9.50
N ARG A 91 38.00 11.67 -8.81
CA ARG A 91 37.97 13.02 -9.40
C ARG A 91 39.29 13.42 -10.07
N LYS A 92 40.31 12.55 -10.09
CA LYS A 92 41.69 12.87 -10.53
C LYS A 92 42.23 12.12 -11.76
N LYS A 93 41.41 11.43 -12.56
CA LYS A 93 41.88 10.83 -13.83
C LYS A 93 40.90 11.01 -14.99
N PRO A 94 41.31 11.60 -16.13
CA PRO A 94 40.67 11.39 -17.43
C PRO A 94 41.36 10.29 -18.25
N LYS A 95 40.62 9.85 -19.28
CA LYS A 95 40.82 8.86 -20.39
C LYS A 95 42.29 8.69 -20.86
N THR A 96 42.79 7.53 -21.35
CA THR A 96 42.34 6.68 -22.48
C THR A 96 43.13 5.35 -22.50
N GLU A 97 42.63 4.37 -23.28
CA GLU A 97 43.31 3.26 -24.00
C GLU A 97 42.98 1.79 -23.63
N GLU A 98 42.63 1.07 -24.70
CA GLU A 98 42.41 -0.37 -24.87
C GLU A 98 43.72 -1.16 -24.64
N GLN A 99 43.64 -2.32 -23.97
CA GLN A 99 43.96 -3.64 -24.55
C GLN A 99 44.14 -4.74 -23.48
N ALA A 100 43.61 -5.91 -23.86
CA ALA A 100 44.10 -7.26 -23.63
C ALA A 100 44.28 -7.82 -22.20
N SER A 101 43.33 -8.70 -21.87
CA SER A 101 43.43 -9.98 -21.17
C SER A 101 44.82 -10.43 -20.66
N ASN A 102 44.93 -10.67 -19.35
CA ASN A 102 46.08 -11.31 -18.73
C ASN A 102 45.76 -12.75 -18.25
N PRO A 103 46.59 -13.77 -18.56
CA PRO A 103 46.25 -15.19 -18.52
C PRO A 103 46.66 -15.86 -17.20
N LYS A 104 45.99 -15.52 -16.08
CA LYS A 104 46.28 -16.12 -14.76
C LYS A 104 45.08 -16.78 -14.08
N MET A 105 43.96 -16.90 -14.79
CA MET A 105 42.71 -17.46 -14.27
C MET A 105 42.31 -18.78 -14.95
N ALA A 106 43.16 -19.32 -15.84
CA ALA A 106 42.92 -20.55 -16.60
C ALA A 106 43.78 -21.76 -16.14
N LYS A 107 44.32 -21.74 -14.92
CA LYS A 107 45.13 -22.85 -14.37
C LYS A 107 44.62 -23.42 -13.04
N MET A 108 43.33 -23.26 -12.74
CA MET A 108 42.74 -23.77 -11.48
C MET A 108 41.53 -24.68 -11.66
N ILE A 109 41.32 -25.19 -12.88
CA ILE A 109 40.24 -26.13 -13.19
C ILE A 109 40.82 -27.23 -14.09
N GLU A 110 41.63 -28.12 -13.52
CA GLU A 110 41.95 -29.43 -14.12
C GLU A 110 42.57 -30.36 -13.05
N GLY A 111 41.95 -31.52 -12.84
CA GLY A 111 42.25 -32.52 -11.80
C GLY A 111 41.14 -32.53 -10.75
N VAL A 112 40.20 -33.48 -10.71
CA VAL A 112 40.39 -34.93 -10.72
C VAL A 112 39.16 -35.60 -11.35
N SER A 113 39.40 -36.55 -12.25
CA SER A 113 38.40 -37.45 -12.84
C SER A 113 38.12 -38.67 -11.96
N ALA A 114 36.83 -39.03 -11.91
CA ALA A 114 36.26 -40.38 -12.01
C ALA A 114 36.79 -41.53 -11.12
N GLN A 115 35.90 -42.03 -10.25
CA GLN A 115 35.66 -43.48 -10.14
C GLN A 115 34.15 -43.78 -10.05
N THR A 116 33.77 -44.74 -10.89
CA THR A 116 32.45 -45.33 -11.15
C THR A 116 32.08 -46.45 -10.17
N SER A 117 30.77 -46.77 -10.16
CA SER A 117 30.08 -48.04 -9.80
C SER A 117 29.15 -47.88 -8.59
N SER A 118 27.95 -48.46 -8.49
CA SER A 118 27.06 -49.20 -9.39
C SER A 118 25.69 -49.29 -8.69
N THR A 119 24.64 -49.45 -9.48
CA THR A 119 23.23 -49.66 -9.11
C THR A 119 22.96 -50.82 -8.14
N ALA A 120 22.01 -50.67 -7.21
CA ALA A 120 21.09 -51.75 -6.80
C ALA A 120 19.87 -51.22 -6.02
N THR A 121 18.70 -51.66 -6.48
CA THR A 121 17.35 -51.58 -5.93
C THR A 121 17.15 -52.39 -4.64
N GLY A 122 16.15 -52.03 -3.82
CA GLY A 122 15.38 -53.04 -3.07
C GLY A 122 15.11 -52.78 -1.58
N THR A 123 13.84 -52.46 -1.29
CA THR A 123 13.00 -53.03 -0.22
C THR A 123 13.36 -52.90 1.27
N SER A 124 12.44 -52.23 1.96
CA SER A 124 11.95 -52.39 3.33
C SER A 124 12.33 -53.68 4.07
N ASN A 125 12.69 -53.56 5.36
CA ASN A 125 12.20 -54.48 6.39
C ASN A 125 12.20 -53.83 7.78
N ALA A 126 11.02 -53.83 8.38
CA ALA A 126 10.77 -53.56 9.78
C ALA A 126 11.37 -54.70 10.63
N LEU A 127 11.87 -54.38 11.82
CA LEU A 127 12.18 -55.39 12.84
C LEU A 127 11.59 -54.98 14.19
N ALA A 128 10.70 -55.84 14.65
CA ALA A 128 9.88 -55.77 15.83
C ALA A 128 10.67 -56.07 17.12
N LEU A 129 10.10 -55.62 18.24
CA LEU A 129 10.51 -55.99 19.58
C LEU A 129 10.44 -57.51 19.79
N ARG A 130 11.46 -58.06 20.46
CA ARG A 130 11.32 -59.22 21.33
C ARG A 130 12.00 -58.95 22.66
N ALA A 131 11.21 -59.04 23.72
CA ALA A 131 11.68 -59.19 25.09
C ALA A 131 11.99 -60.66 25.36
N ASN A 132 13.07 -60.93 26.10
CA ASN A 132 13.13 -61.91 27.19
C ASN A 132 14.55 -61.99 27.78
N GLY A 133 14.64 -62.05 29.11
CA GLY A 133 15.73 -62.76 29.80
C GLY A 133 16.64 -61.96 30.73
N ALA A 134 16.23 -61.86 32.00
CA ALA A 134 17.02 -61.95 33.24
C ALA A 134 18.33 -61.13 33.43
N GLY A 135 18.24 -60.13 34.32
CA GLY A 135 19.11 -60.03 35.51
C GLY A 135 20.53 -59.48 35.38
N LYS A 136 20.73 -58.21 35.78
CA LYS A 136 21.70 -57.77 36.81
C LYS A 136 21.63 -56.26 37.03
N LEU A 137 21.58 -55.86 38.31
CA LEU A 137 21.74 -54.48 38.79
C LEU A 137 23.16 -53.97 38.48
N PRO A 138 23.36 -52.69 38.09
CA PRO A 138 24.70 -52.12 38.02
C PRO A 138 25.23 -51.84 39.44
N PRO A 139 26.48 -52.25 39.75
CA PRO A 139 27.09 -51.97 41.03
C PRO A 139 27.70 -50.56 41.08
N ASN A 140 27.86 -50.09 42.32
CA ASN A 140 28.64 -48.95 42.80
C ASN A 140 27.96 -47.57 42.84
N ALA A 141 27.27 -47.39 43.97
CA ALA A 141 27.37 -46.18 44.77
C ALA A 141 28.77 -46.08 45.43
N ASN A 142 29.30 -44.86 45.51
CA ASN A 142 30.48 -44.36 46.25
C ASN A 142 31.87 -44.44 45.57
N GLY A 143 32.26 -43.34 44.91
CA GLY A 143 33.62 -42.98 44.44
C GLY A 143 33.60 -41.67 43.64
N PRO A 144 34.66 -40.85 43.63
CA PRO A 144 34.56 -39.39 43.50
C PRO A 144 34.18 -38.92 42.08
N THR A 145 33.46 -37.80 42.04
CA THR A 145 33.04 -37.05 40.84
C THR A 145 34.07 -37.02 39.71
N PRO A 146 33.77 -37.54 38.50
CA PRO A 146 34.58 -37.29 37.32
C PRO A 146 34.10 -36.00 36.63
N GLN A 147 34.90 -34.97 36.82
CA GLN A 147 35.22 -33.90 35.87
C GLN A 147 34.14 -33.50 34.84
N ARG A 148 33.46 -32.41 35.20
CA ARG A 148 32.68 -31.52 34.33
C ARG A 148 33.58 -30.78 33.32
N ASN A 149 34.27 -31.49 32.41
CA ASN A 149 34.90 -30.91 31.20
C ASN A 149 35.49 -32.01 30.29
N LEU A 150 34.68 -32.60 29.42
CA LEU A 150 35.13 -33.26 28.18
C LEU A 150 34.17 -32.88 27.03
N PRO A 151 34.68 -32.61 25.81
CA PRO A 151 33.90 -32.16 24.66
C PRO A 151 33.19 -33.36 24.03
N GLY A 152 32.05 -33.74 24.61
CA GLY A 152 31.28 -34.90 24.16
C GLY A 152 29.98 -35.11 24.93
N SER A 153 29.73 -34.37 26.01
CA SER A 153 28.39 -34.33 26.59
C SER A 153 27.50 -33.52 25.66
N SER A 154 26.74 -34.22 24.84
CA SER A 154 25.56 -33.68 24.18
C SER A 154 24.57 -33.25 25.28
N SER A 155 24.77 -32.06 25.83
CA SER A 155 23.72 -31.36 26.54
C SER A 155 22.58 -31.29 25.54
N LEU A 156 21.49 -32.00 25.82
CA LEU A 156 20.25 -31.89 25.09
C LEU A 156 19.85 -30.41 25.10
N VAL A 157 20.25 -29.68 24.06
CA VAL A 157 19.73 -28.35 23.78
C VAL A 157 18.26 -28.61 23.51
N ARG A 158 17.45 -28.34 24.52
CA ARG A 158 15.99 -28.41 24.44
C ARG A 158 15.66 -27.55 23.23
N ARG A 159 15.21 -28.17 22.13
CA ARG A 159 14.64 -27.41 21.01
C ARG A 159 13.58 -26.54 21.67
N ASP A 160 13.77 -25.22 21.61
CA ASP A 160 12.75 -24.28 22.04
C ASP A 160 11.51 -24.65 21.23
N VAL A 161 10.58 -25.34 21.90
CA VAL A 161 9.28 -25.65 21.32
C VAL A 161 8.68 -24.27 21.14
N VAL A 162 8.61 -23.81 19.88
CA VAL A 162 7.96 -22.57 19.49
C VAL A 162 6.55 -22.66 20.06
N ARG A 163 6.33 -22.09 21.24
CA ARG A 163 5.02 -22.02 21.86
C ARG A 163 4.25 -21.06 20.99
N GLN A 164 3.28 -21.59 20.25
CA GLN A 164 2.35 -20.74 19.53
C GLN A 164 1.77 -19.73 20.54
N PRO A 165 1.81 -18.43 20.22
CA PRO A 165 1.27 -17.42 21.13
C PRO A 165 -0.19 -17.78 21.40
N LYS A 166 -0.59 -17.74 22.67
CA LYS A 166 -1.98 -18.01 23.04
C LYS A 166 -2.85 -16.99 22.30
N PRO A 167 -3.80 -17.43 21.47
CA PRO A 167 -4.64 -16.49 20.74
C PRO A 167 -5.51 -15.72 21.72
N ASP A 168 -5.67 -14.42 21.45
CA ASP A 168 -6.65 -13.61 22.16
C ASP A 168 -8.05 -14.12 21.86
N TRP A 169 -8.83 -14.40 22.90
CA TRP A 169 -10.22 -14.80 22.71
C TRP A 169 -11.02 -13.64 22.09
N LYS A 170 -11.70 -13.92 20.98
CA LYS A 170 -12.65 -13.01 20.33
C LYS A 170 -14.04 -13.65 20.35
N ALA A 171 -15.07 -12.86 20.62
CA ALA A 171 -16.45 -13.34 20.63
C ALA A 171 -16.89 -13.84 19.24
N PRO A 172 -17.69 -14.92 19.14
CA PRO A 172 -18.18 -15.42 17.87
C PRO A 172 -19.17 -14.46 17.22
N TRP A 173 -19.10 -14.34 15.90
CA TRP A 173 -20.03 -13.52 15.12
C TRP A 173 -21.34 -14.26 14.89
N LYS A 174 -22.47 -13.54 14.99
CA LYS A 174 -23.81 -14.05 14.63
C LYS A 174 -24.45 -13.14 13.59
N LEU A 175 -25.24 -13.73 12.69
CA LEU A 175 -26.02 -12.97 11.72
C LEU A 175 -27.06 -12.12 12.45
N MET A 176 -27.01 -10.80 12.24
CA MET A 176 -27.94 -9.85 12.86
C MET A 176 -29.05 -9.39 11.92
N ARG A 177 -28.71 -9.14 10.65
CA ARG A 177 -29.64 -8.57 9.66
C ARG A 177 -29.30 -9.05 8.26
N VAL A 178 -30.34 -9.32 7.46
CA VAL A 178 -30.24 -9.58 6.02
C VAL A 178 -30.94 -8.43 5.30
N ILE A 179 -30.21 -7.68 4.49
CA ILE A 179 -30.74 -6.55 3.71
C ILE A 179 -30.89 -7.03 2.27
N SER A 180 -32.11 -6.99 1.75
CA SER A 180 -32.43 -7.34 0.36
C SER A 180 -32.91 -6.10 -0.39
N GLY A 181 -32.58 -6.00 -1.67
CA GLY A 181 -33.02 -4.90 -2.52
C GLY A 181 -32.17 -4.66 -3.77
N HIS A 182 -31.05 -5.35 -3.92
CA HIS A 182 -30.31 -5.42 -5.18
C HIS A 182 -30.89 -6.49 -6.11
N LEU A 183 -30.83 -6.23 -7.41
CA LEU A 183 -31.31 -7.16 -8.46
C LEU A 183 -30.18 -8.03 -9.02
N GLY A 184 -28.94 -7.77 -8.63
CA GLY A 184 -27.76 -8.52 -9.06
C GLY A 184 -26.79 -8.76 -7.92
N TRP A 185 -25.70 -9.46 -8.21
CA TRP A 185 -24.65 -9.74 -7.24
C TRP A 185 -24.04 -8.44 -6.71
N VAL A 186 -24.02 -8.29 -5.39
CA VAL A 186 -23.30 -7.19 -4.73
C VAL A 186 -21.80 -7.49 -4.82
N ARG A 187 -21.03 -6.57 -5.39
CA ARG A 187 -19.60 -6.76 -5.70
C ARG A 187 -18.69 -5.85 -4.89
N ALA A 188 -19.22 -4.77 -4.33
CA ALA A 188 -18.46 -3.81 -3.55
C ALA A 188 -19.30 -3.28 -2.40
N LEU A 189 -18.63 -2.97 -1.29
CA LEU A 189 -19.21 -2.32 -0.12
C LEU A 189 -18.19 -1.32 0.41
N ALA A 190 -18.67 -0.12 0.74
CA ALA A 190 -17.87 0.89 1.43
C ALA A 190 -18.71 1.50 2.53
N VAL A 191 -18.08 1.79 3.67
CA VAL A 191 -18.74 2.43 4.81
C VAL A 191 -18.30 3.90 4.86
N GLU A 192 -19.24 4.77 5.18
CA GLU A 192 -18.97 6.20 5.35
C GLU A 192 -18.21 6.42 6.70
N PRO A 193 -17.19 7.30 6.74
CA PRO A 193 -16.36 7.52 7.93
C PRO A 193 -17.13 7.91 9.20
N GLY A 194 -18.24 8.63 9.07
CA GLY A 194 -19.16 9.01 10.14
C GLY A 194 -20.13 7.91 10.58
N ASN A 195 -20.04 6.70 10.00
CA ASN A 195 -20.86 5.53 10.33
C ASN A 195 -22.37 5.77 10.21
N GLN A 196 -22.81 6.76 9.43
CA GLN A 196 -24.25 6.98 9.20
C GLN A 196 -24.75 6.09 8.08
N TYR A 197 -23.96 5.97 7.02
CA TYR A 197 -24.35 5.31 5.78
C TYR A 197 -23.31 4.29 5.32
N PHE A 198 -23.76 3.36 4.49
CA PHE A 198 -22.86 2.54 3.69
C PHE A 198 -23.38 2.45 2.27
N ALA A 199 -22.46 2.34 1.31
CA ALA A 199 -22.76 2.20 -0.10
C ALA A 199 -22.47 0.78 -0.56
N THR A 200 -23.33 0.26 -1.43
CA THR A 200 -23.15 -1.04 -2.07
C THR A 200 -23.22 -0.89 -3.58
N GLY A 201 -22.29 -1.56 -4.27
CA GLY A 201 -22.21 -1.61 -5.71
C GLY A 201 -22.62 -2.98 -6.20
N SER A 202 -23.53 -3.05 -7.16
CA SER A 202 -24.06 -4.32 -7.65
C SER A 202 -23.89 -4.50 -9.16
N GLY A 203 -24.03 -5.76 -9.59
CA GLY A 203 -24.16 -6.15 -10.98
C GLY A 203 -25.41 -5.60 -11.67
N ASP A 204 -26.39 -5.08 -10.91
CA ASP A 204 -27.53 -4.35 -11.47
C ASP A 204 -27.18 -2.95 -12.04
N ARG A 205 -25.90 -2.56 -11.94
CA ARG A 205 -25.32 -1.28 -12.41
C ARG A 205 -25.69 -0.08 -11.56
N THR A 206 -26.29 -0.33 -10.40
CA THR A 206 -26.68 0.70 -9.44
C THR A 206 -25.76 0.71 -8.23
N ILE A 207 -25.62 1.90 -7.64
CA ILE A 207 -25.01 2.07 -6.32
C ILE A 207 -26.13 2.44 -5.37
N LYS A 208 -26.34 1.65 -4.32
CA LYS A 208 -27.35 1.94 -3.31
C LYS A 208 -26.69 2.43 -2.03
N ILE A 209 -27.22 3.50 -1.47
CA ILE A 209 -26.80 4.02 -0.16
C ILE A 209 -27.86 3.61 0.85
N TRP A 210 -27.40 2.99 1.92
CA TRP A 210 -28.21 2.45 2.99
C TRP A 210 -27.88 3.14 4.30
N ASP A 211 -28.87 3.19 5.17
CA ASP A 211 -28.69 3.60 6.56
C ASP A 211 -28.01 2.48 7.36
N LEU A 212 -26.89 2.77 8.04
CA LEU A 212 -26.14 1.75 8.79
C LEU A 212 -26.96 1.22 9.97
N ALA A 213 -27.65 2.11 10.69
CA ALA A 213 -28.42 1.77 11.88
C ALA A 213 -29.69 0.97 11.55
N SER A 214 -30.55 1.49 10.67
CA SER A 214 -31.83 0.85 10.32
C SER A 214 -31.72 -0.20 9.21
N GLY A 215 -30.73 -0.10 8.31
CA GLY A 215 -30.63 -0.95 7.11
C GLY A 215 -31.62 -0.55 6.01
N THR A 216 -32.20 0.64 6.08
CA THR A 216 -33.16 1.14 5.09
C THR A 216 -32.45 1.75 3.88
N LEU A 217 -33.05 1.63 2.70
CA LEU A 217 -32.53 2.23 1.47
C LEU A 217 -32.79 3.74 1.50
N LYS A 218 -31.73 4.56 1.46
CA LYS A 218 -31.86 6.02 1.39
C LYS A 218 -31.82 6.54 -0.04
N LEU A 219 -30.88 6.05 -0.84
CA LEU A 219 -30.64 6.56 -2.18
C LEU A 219 -30.26 5.44 -3.14
N THR A 220 -30.69 5.56 -4.40
CA THR A 220 -30.18 4.74 -5.50
C THR A 220 -29.53 5.66 -6.53
N LEU A 221 -28.21 5.58 -6.65
CA LEU A 221 -27.41 6.26 -7.64
C LEU A 221 -27.32 5.40 -8.91
N THR A 222 -27.74 5.98 -10.03
CA THR A 222 -27.68 5.34 -11.36
C THR A 222 -26.76 6.13 -12.26
N GLY A 223 -25.96 5.44 -13.08
CA GLY A 223 -25.05 6.10 -14.00
C GLY A 223 -23.92 5.23 -14.54
N HIS A 224 -23.65 4.07 -13.93
CA HIS A 224 -22.78 3.07 -14.53
C HIS A 224 -23.50 2.28 -15.61
N ILE A 225 -22.75 1.87 -16.63
CA ILE A 225 -23.30 1.11 -17.77
C ILE A 225 -23.13 -0.39 -17.55
N SER A 226 -22.16 -0.78 -16.74
CA SER A 226 -21.84 -2.16 -16.40
C SER A 226 -21.77 -2.37 -14.87
N THR A 227 -21.39 -3.58 -14.45
CA THR A 227 -21.32 -3.95 -13.05
C THR A 227 -20.37 -3.05 -12.27
N VAL A 228 -20.82 -2.55 -11.12
CA VAL A 228 -19.98 -1.76 -10.21
C VAL A 228 -19.12 -2.73 -9.42
N ARG A 229 -17.80 -2.51 -9.42
CA ARG A 229 -16.81 -3.47 -8.89
C ARG A 229 -16.05 -2.97 -7.68
N GLY A 230 -15.93 -1.66 -7.52
CA GLY A 230 -15.29 -1.04 -6.37
C GLY A 230 -16.03 0.23 -5.96
N LEU A 231 -15.97 0.52 -4.66
CA LEU A 231 -16.51 1.72 -4.03
C LEU A 231 -15.55 2.19 -2.95
N ALA A 232 -15.36 3.50 -2.82
CA ALA A 232 -14.67 4.08 -1.67
C ALA A 232 -15.23 5.46 -1.33
N PHE A 233 -15.50 5.69 -0.05
CA PHE A 233 -15.78 7.02 0.47
C PHE A 233 -14.47 7.76 0.72
N SER A 234 -14.42 9.05 0.37
CA SER A 234 -13.32 9.89 0.80
C SER A 234 -13.52 10.29 2.27
N PRO A 235 -12.51 10.13 3.13
CA PRO A 235 -12.58 10.61 4.51
C PRO A 235 -12.39 12.12 4.63
N ARG A 236 -11.85 12.78 3.60
CA ARG A 236 -11.49 14.20 3.61
C ARG A 236 -12.50 15.10 2.89
N HIS A 237 -13.18 14.54 1.89
CA HIS A 237 -14.13 15.26 1.03
C HIS A 237 -15.48 14.54 1.03
N PRO A 238 -16.61 15.22 0.81
CA PRO A 238 -17.94 14.60 0.72
C PRO A 238 -18.15 13.88 -0.61
N TYR A 239 -17.19 13.04 -1.01
CA TYR A 239 -17.15 12.34 -2.29
C TYR A 239 -17.21 10.83 -2.13
N LEU A 240 -17.94 10.20 -3.04
CA LEU A 240 -17.96 8.76 -3.23
C LEU A 240 -17.32 8.43 -4.58
N PHE A 241 -16.37 7.50 -4.59
CA PHE A 241 -15.74 7.00 -5.79
C PHE A 241 -16.28 5.64 -6.12
N SER A 242 -16.53 5.40 -7.41
CA SER A 242 -16.98 4.13 -7.91
C SER A 242 -16.22 3.73 -9.16
N CYS A 243 -15.91 2.44 -9.28
CA CYS A 243 -15.31 1.88 -10.48
C CYS A 243 -16.15 0.71 -10.99
N ALA A 244 -16.18 0.54 -12.30
CA ALA A 244 -17.01 -0.47 -12.93
C ALA A 244 -16.31 -1.14 -14.14
N GLU A 245 -16.95 -2.20 -14.62
CA GLU A 245 -16.49 -2.93 -15.81
C GLU A 245 -16.69 -2.13 -17.12
N ASP A 246 -17.37 -0.98 -17.05
CA ASP A 246 -17.54 -0.02 -18.14
C ASP A 246 -16.28 0.82 -18.44
N LYS A 247 -15.16 0.49 -17.77
CA LYS A 247 -13.86 1.17 -17.87
C LYS A 247 -13.86 2.58 -17.29
N LYS A 248 -14.96 3.01 -16.66
CA LYS A 248 -15.08 4.33 -16.05
C LYS A 248 -14.88 4.25 -14.56
N VAL A 249 -14.22 5.27 -14.04
CA VAL A 249 -14.17 5.57 -12.62
C VAL A 249 -14.88 6.91 -12.44
N LYS A 250 -15.86 6.95 -11.54
CA LYS A 250 -16.71 8.11 -11.33
C LYS A 250 -16.51 8.66 -9.93
N CYS A 251 -16.52 9.98 -9.83
CA CYS A 251 -16.62 10.72 -8.58
C CYS A 251 -18.04 11.25 -8.46
N TRP A 252 -18.72 10.83 -7.40
CA TRP A 252 -20.03 11.28 -7.01
C TRP A 252 -19.88 12.29 -5.90
N ASP A 253 -20.56 13.41 -6.06
CA ASP A 253 -20.74 14.37 -4.99
C ASP A 253 -21.94 13.93 -4.14
N LEU A 254 -21.74 13.73 -2.84
CA LEU A 254 -22.79 13.28 -1.93
C LEU A 254 -23.74 14.42 -1.52
N GLU A 255 -23.34 15.68 -1.68
CA GLU A 255 -24.21 16.82 -1.41
C GLU A 255 -25.24 16.99 -2.53
N THR A 256 -24.78 16.93 -3.78
CA THR A 256 -25.66 17.08 -4.96
C THR A 256 -26.21 15.76 -5.50
N ASN A 257 -25.68 14.62 -5.03
CA ASN A 257 -26.02 13.26 -5.48
C ASN A 257 -25.84 13.03 -6.99
N LYS A 258 -24.88 13.72 -7.60
CA LYS A 258 -24.60 13.66 -9.04
C LYS A 258 -23.15 13.28 -9.29
N VAL A 259 -22.92 12.73 -10.49
CA VAL A 259 -21.57 12.49 -10.99
C VAL A 259 -20.96 13.85 -11.36
N ILE A 260 -19.84 14.19 -10.74
CA ILE A 260 -19.13 15.45 -10.98
C ILE A 260 -17.87 15.26 -11.82
N ARG A 261 -17.22 14.09 -11.73
CA ARG A 261 -15.99 13.80 -12.47
C ARG A 261 -15.98 12.36 -12.97
N ASP A 262 -15.52 12.20 -14.21
CA ASP A 262 -15.19 10.92 -14.81
C ASP A 262 -13.67 10.87 -15.01
N TYR A 263 -13.00 9.80 -14.53
CA TYR A 263 -11.60 9.53 -14.81
C TYR A 263 -11.49 8.55 -15.98
N HIS A 264 -10.92 9.03 -17.09
CA HIS A 264 -10.80 8.29 -18.33
C HIS A 264 -9.34 7.91 -18.60
N GLY A 265 -9.12 6.66 -19.03
CA GLY A 265 -7.80 6.18 -19.45
C GLY A 265 -7.54 4.70 -19.17
N HIS A 266 -8.42 4.00 -18.46
CA HIS A 266 -8.41 2.54 -18.39
C HIS A 266 -8.79 1.90 -19.72
N LEU A 267 -8.02 0.90 -20.14
CA LEU A 267 -8.24 0.22 -21.43
C LEU A 267 -9.31 -0.88 -21.32
N SER A 268 -9.51 -1.40 -20.12
CA SER A 268 -10.44 -2.48 -19.80
C SER A 268 -11.19 -2.18 -18.48
N GLY A 269 -12.12 -3.06 -18.10
CA GLY A 269 -12.91 -2.91 -16.87
C GLY A 269 -12.03 -2.75 -15.62
N VAL A 270 -12.46 -1.86 -14.73
CA VAL A 270 -11.77 -1.54 -13.47
C VAL A 270 -12.40 -2.37 -12.36
N TYR A 271 -11.56 -3.03 -11.56
CA TYR A 271 -12.01 -4.01 -10.56
C TYR A 271 -11.87 -3.53 -9.13
N THR A 272 -10.88 -2.67 -8.85
CA THR A 272 -10.57 -2.19 -7.51
C THR A 272 -10.22 -0.71 -7.57
N LEU A 273 -10.51 -0.01 -6.47
CA LEU A 273 -10.18 1.39 -6.27
C LEU A 273 -9.85 1.60 -4.79
N SER A 274 -8.89 2.46 -4.53
CA SER A 274 -8.45 2.80 -3.17
C SER A 274 -8.02 4.26 -3.13
N LEU A 275 -8.44 4.97 -2.09
CA LEU A 275 -8.12 6.38 -1.90
C LEU A 275 -6.95 6.50 -0.94
N HIS A 276 -5.96 7.31 -1.33
CA HIS A 276 -4.86 7.59 -0.44
C HIS A 276 -5.40 8.36 0.80
N PRO A 277 -5.02 7.96 2.03
CA PRO A 277 -5.53 8.57 3.26
C PRO A 277 -5.12 10.05 3.44
N THR A 278 -3.86 10.39 3.16
CA THR A 278 -3.36 11.77 3.33
C THR A 278 -3.36 12.60 2.06
N LEU A 279 -2.93 12.06 0.92
CA LEU A 279 -2.87 12.75 -0.36
C LEU A 279 -4.22 12.71 -1.11
N ASP A 280 -4.55 13.75 -1.87
CA ASP A 280 -5.74 13.77 -2.73
C ASP A 280 -5.51 12.97 -4.03
N VAL A 281 -5.21 11.69 -3.86
CA VAL A 281 -4.84 10.76 -4.92
C VAL A 281 -5.72 9.52 -4.88
N LEU A 282 -6.18 9.11 -6.06
CA LEU A 282 -6.98 7.91 -6.25
C LEU A 282 -6.17 6.84 -6.98
N CYS A 283 -6.09 5.64 -6.43
CA CYS A 283 -5.44 4.50 -7.06
C CYS A 283 -6.51 3.54 -7.59
N THR A 284 -6.38 3.11 -8.84
CA THR A 284 -7.34 2.19 -9.47
C THR A 284 -6.64 1.08 -10.23
N GLY A 285 -7.22 -0.12 -10.15
CA GLY A 285 -6.67 -1.34 -10.73
C GLY A 285 -7.71 -2.06 -11.55
N GLY A 286 -7.31 -2.58 -12.71
CA GLY A 286 -8.22 -3.20 -13.64
C GLY A 286 -7.70 -4.45 -14.32
N ARG A 287 -8.51 -4.92 -15.28
CA ARG A 287 -8.20 -6.05 -16.14
C ARG A 287 -7.05 -5.78 -17.11
N ASP A 288 -6.68 -4.53 -17.30
CA ASP A 288 -5.52 -4.11 -18.09
C ASP A 288 -4.17 -4.45 -17.44
N GLY A 289 -4.15 -4.95 -16.20
CA GLY A 289 -2.92 -5.37 -15.52
C GLY A 289 -2.06 -4.19 -15.06
N VAL A 290 -2.66 -3.01 -14.95
CA VAL A 290 -1.98 -1.77 -14.58
C VAL A 290 -2.71 -1.12 -13.42
N VAL A 291 -1.94 -0.60 -12.46
CA VAL A 291 -2.47 0.31 -11.46
C VAL A 291 -2.28 1.74 -11.94
N ARG A 292 -3.35 2.52 -12.00
CA ARG A 292 -3.30 3.94 -12.33
C ARG A 292 -3.47 4.78 -11.09
N VAL A 293 -2.73 5.86 -11.05
CA VAL A 293 -2.75 6.85 -9.97
C VAL A 293 -3.28 8.15 -10.55
N TRP A 294 -4.40 8.63 -10.01
CA TRP A 294 -5.10 9.81 -10.50
C TRP A 294 -4.99 10.94 -9.49
N ASP A 295 -4.78 12.15 -10.00
CA ASP A 295 -5.06 13.35 -9.21
C ASP A 295 -6.58 13.57 -9.19
N MET A 296 -7.13 13.63 -7.98
CA MET A 296 -8.56 13.75 -7.72
C MET A 296 -9.15 15.01 -8.35
N ARG A 297 -8.42 16.13 -8.33
CA ARG A 297 -8.94 17.44 -8.76
C ARG A 297 -8.84 17.62 -10.27
N THR A 298 -7.67 17.34 -10.85
CA THR A 298 -7.40 17.60 -12.27
C THR A 298 -7.91 16.49 -13.19
N ARG A 299 -8.18 15.29 -12.65
CA ARG A 299 -8.54 14.06 -13.38
C ARG A 299 -7.41 13.53 -14.26
N SER A 300 -6.20 14.10 -14.16
CA SER A 300 -5.06 13.59 -14.91
C SER A 300 -4.51 12.34 -14.24
N ASN A 301 -4.05 11.40 -15.07
CA ASN A 301 -3.27 10.26 -14.62
C ASN A 301 -1.84 10.73 -14.31
N ILE A 302 -1.41 10.57 -13.05
CA ILE A 302 -0.05 10.90 -12.58
C ILE A 302 0.91 9.76 -12.96
N HIS A 303 0.55 8.53 -12.58
CA HIS A 303 1.40 7.35 -12.77
C HIS A 303 0.64 6.17 -13.36
N VAL A 304 1.32 5.52 -14.30
CA VAL A 304 0.93 4.23 -14.88
C VAL A 304 1.86 3.19 -14.30
N LEU A 305 1.45 2.57 -13.20
CA LEU A 305 2.21 1.53 -12.50
C LEU A 305 2.01 0.20 -13.25
N SER A 306 2.88 -0.01 -14.24
CA SER A 306 2.92 -1.24 -15.03
C SER A 306 3.80 -2.31 -14.37
N GLY A 307 3.46 -3.57 -14.61
CA GLY A 307 4.26 -4.71 -14.17
C GLY A 307 3.43 -5.99 -14.07
N HIS A 308 2.16 -5.90 -13.68
CA HIS A 308 1.30 -7.08 -13.59
C HIS A 308 1.03 -7.68 -14.96
N LYS A 309 1.15 -9.01 -15.02
CA LYS A 309 0.92 -9.77 -16.26
C LYS A 309 -0.55 -10.11 -16.44
N GLN A 310 -1.33 -10.07 -15.36
CA GLN A 310 -2.75 -10.35 -15.34
C GLN A 310 -3.50 -9.26 -14.56
N THR A 311 -4.82 -9.40 -14.50
CA THR A 311 -5.73 -8.43 -13.90
C THR A 311 -5.37 -8.11 -12.46
N VAL A 312 -5.30 -6.83 -12.14
CA VAL A 312 -5.19 -6.37 -10.75
C VAL A 312 -6.50 -6.67 -10.05
N SER A 313 -6.44 -7.43 -8.97
CA SER A 313 -7.61 -7.86 -8.20
C SER A 313 -7.96 -6.87 -7.11
N ASP A 314 -6.96 -6.40 -6.38
CA ASP A 314 -7.15 -5.52 -5.24
C ASP A 314 -5.98 -4.56 -5.05
N ILE A 315 -6.27 -3.39 -4.46
CA ILE A 315 -5.31 -2.34 -4.14
C ILE A 315 -5.60 -1.83 -2.74
N VAL A 316 -4.55 -1.69 -1.95
CA VAL A 316 -4.60 -0.99 -0.67
C VAL A 316 -3.58 0.13 -0.68
N THR A 317 -4.00 1.29 -0.18
CA THR A 317 -3.14 2.47 0.01
C THR A 317 -2.91 2.73 1.49
N GLN A 318 -1.71 3.19 1.83
CA GLN A 318 -1.31 3.54 3.19
C GLN A 318 -0.51 4.85 3.21
N GLU A 319 -0.37 5.48 4.37
CA GLU A 319 0.34 6.76 4.52
C GLU A 319 1.87 6.60 4.43
N ALA A 320 2.38 5.51 4.98
CA ALA A 320 3.80 5.20 5.02
C ALA A 320 4.23 4.31 3.84
N ASP A 321 5.53 4.20 3.59
CA ASP A 321 6.04 3.34 2.52
C ASP A 321 5.95 1.86 2.89
N PRO A 322 5.50 0.98 1.97
CA PRO A 322 5.06 1.23 0.60
C PRO A 322 3.64 1.81 0.49
N GLN A 323 3.50 3.00 -0.09
CA GLN A 323 2.22 3.72 -0.13
C GLN A 323 1.12 3.01 -0.93
N ILE A 324 1.49 2.25 -1.95
CA ILE A 324 0.55 1.47 -2.77
C ILE A 324 0.97 0.01 -2.76
N ILE A 325 0.04 -0.86 -2.41
CA ILE A 325 0.19 -2.31 -2.48
C ILE A 325 -0.90 -2.83 -3.41
N SER A 326 -0.51 -3.54 -4.47
CA SER A 326 -1.46 -4.16 -5.40
C SER A 326 -1.28 -5.66 -5.49
N SER A 327 -2.39 -6.37 -5.64
CA SER A 327 -2.44 -7.80 -5.88
C SER A 327 -3.00 -8.08 -7.27
N SER A 328 -2.59 -9.22 -7.83
CA SER A 328 -3.05 -9.65 -9.14
C SER A 328 -3.28 -11.15 -9.20
N LEU A 329 -4.08 -11.54 -10.19
CA LEU A 329 -4.28 -12.94 -10.57
C LEU A 329 -2.99 -13.61 -11.07
N ASP A 330 -1.94 -12.83 -11.40
CA ASP A 330 -0.61 -13.35 -11.74
C ASP A 330 0.16 -13.95 -10.55
N SER A 331 -0.49 -14.13 -9.40
CA SER A 331 0.05 -14.66 -8.14
C SER A 331 1.13 -13.80 -7.49
N THR A 332 1.28 -12.55 -7.93
CA THR A 332 2.23 -11.59 -7.36
C THR A 332 1.51 -10.50 -6.58
N VAL A 333 2.15 -10.06 -5.50
CA VAL A 333 1.84 -8.79 -4.83
C VAL A 333 2.97 -7.83 -5.12
N ARG A 334 2.65 -6.62 -5.55
CA ARG A 334 3.63 -5.56 -5.81
C ARG A 334 3.44 -4.41 -4.86
N MET A 335 4.56 -3.91 -4.37
CA MET A 335 4.65 -2.72 -3.55
C MET A 335 5.28 -1.62 -4.39
N TYR A 336 4.72 -0.43 -4.37
CA TYR A 336 5.17 0.69 -5.19
C TYR A 336 5.57 1.88 -4.34
N ASP A 337 6.58 2.58 -4.84
CA ASP A 337 6.91 3.94 -4.45
C ASP A 337 6.08 4.88 -5.34
N LEU A 338 5.19 5.64 -4.71
CA LEU A 338 4.32 6.58 -5.39
C LEU A 338 5.11 7.75 -6.02
N ALA A 339 6.18 8.22 -5.38
CA ALA A 339 6.94 9.36 -5.86
C ALA A 339 7.76 9.02 -7.11
N ALA A 340 8.38 7.83 -7.13
CA ALA A 340 9.11 7.35 -8.30
C ALA A 340 8.21 6.71 -9.36
N GLY A 341 7.00 6.27 -8.98
CA GLY A 341 6.11 5.49 -9.84
C GLY A 341 6.68 4.12 -10.22
N LYS A 342 7.52 3.54 -9.36
CA LYS A 342 8.24 2.28 -9.61
C LYS A 342 7.92 1.24 -8.56
N THR A 343 8.07 -0.03 -8.92
CA THR A 343 7.94 -1.15 -7.98
C THR A 343 9.13 -1.16 -7.02
N MET A 344 8.87 -1.09 -5.72
CA MET A 344 9.88 -1.29 -4.67
C MET A 344 10.22 -2.77 -4.51
N GLY A 345 9.20 -3.64 -4.50
CA GLY A 345 9.35 -5.07 -4.27
C GLY A 345 8.22 -5.88 -4.88
N VAL A 346 8.53 -7.13 -5.25
CA VAL A 346 7.58 -8.09 -5.81
C VAL A 346 7.60 -9.34 -4.94
N LEU A 347 6.45 -9.68 -4.37
CA LEU A 347 6.26 -10.87 -3.55
C LEU A 347 5.65 -11.96 -4.42
N THR A 348 6.39 -13.06 -4.62
CA THR A 348 6.01 -14.17 -5.51
C THR A 348 5.72 -15.47 -4.75
N HIS A 349 5.42 -15.36 -3.46
CA HIS A 349 5.27 -16.54 -2.60
C HIS A 349 3.93 -17.25 -2.74
N HIS A 350 2.94 -16.67 -3.44
CA HIS A 350 1.66 -17.32 -3.68
C HIS A 350 1.74 -18.24 -4.89
N LYS A 351 1.10 -19.41 -4.80
CA LYS A 351 1.05 -20.37 -5.91
C LYS A 351 -0.09 -20.08 -6.90
N LYS A 352 -1.12 -19.38 -6.44
CA LYS A 352 -2.34 -19.07 -7.19
C LYS A 352 -2.60 -17.58 -7.11
N GLY A 353 -3.48 -17.08 -7.98
CA GLY A 353 -3.84 -15.66 -8.04
C GLY A 353 -4.23 -15.11 -6.67
N VAL A 354 -3.62 -13.99 -6.30
CA VAL A 354 -3.98 -13.24 -5.10
C VAL A 354 -5.23 -12.44 -5.47
N ARG A 355 -6.22 -12.41 -4.58
CA ARG A 355 -7.52 -11.80 -4.86
C ARG A 355 -7.89 -10.68 -3.91
N ALA A 356 -7.44 -10.76 -2.65
CA ALA A 356 -7.73 -9.75 -1.63
C ALA A 356 -6.46 -9.34 -0.89
N LEU A 357 -6.42 -8.08 -0.51
CA LEU A 357 -5.41 -7.46 0.34
C LEU A 357 -6.12 -6.76 1.50
N CYS A 358 -5.46 -6.72 2.65
CA CYS A 358 -5.95 -5.96 3.80
C CYS A 358 -4.77 -5.49 4.64
N THR A 359 -4.76 -4.21 5.01
CA THR A 359 -3.77 -3.65 5.95
C THR A 359 -4.29 -3.73 7.37
N ALA A 360 -3.42 -4.06 8.32
CA ALA A 360 -3.75 -3.97 9.72
C ALA A 360 -3.80 -2.50 10.16
N PRO A 361 -4.81 -2.06 10.94
CA PRO A 361 -4.91 -0.66 11.38
C PRO A 361 -3.87 -0.26 12.43
N HIS A 362 -3.49 -1.21 13.31
CA HIS A 362 -2.61 -0.95 14.45
C HIS A 362 -1.20 -1.47 14.25
N GLU A 363 -1.06 -2.51 13.42
CA GLU A 363 0.22 -3.12 13.11
C GLU A 363 0.66 -2.66 11.73
N PHE A 364 1.95 -2.39 11.57
CA PHE A 364 2.50 -2.07 10.26
C PHE A 364 2.72 -3.34 9.42
N THR A 365 1.62 -4.06 9.19
CA THR A 365 1.55 -5.34 8.49
C THR A 365 0.37 -5.34 7.52
N PHE A 366 0.44 -6.17 6.50
CA PHE A 366 -0.68 -6.44 5.61
C PHE A 366 -0.83 -7.93 5.37
N ALA A 367 -2.05 -8.36 5.12
CA ALA A 367 -2.40 -9.70 4.74
C ALA A 367 -2.72 -9.77 3.25
N SER A 368 -2.30 -10.84 2.59
CA SER A 368 -2.70 -11.17 1.22
C SER A 368 -3.36 -12.54 1.19
N ALA A 369 -4.46 -12.61 0.45
CA ALA A 369 -5.26 -13.82 0.34
C ALA A 369 -5.24 -14.36 -1.08
N SER A 370 -4.86 -15.62 -1.19
CA SER A 370 -5.01 -16.44 -2.40
C SER A 370 -5.85 -17.67 -2.06
N THR A 371 -6.29 -18.40 -3.08
CA THR A 371 -7.09 -19.61 -2.88
C THR A 371 -6.32 -20.65 -2.03
N GLY A 372 -6.80 -20.94 -0.82
CA GLY A 372 -6.17 -21.90 0.09
C GLY A 372 -4.92 -21.42 0.84
N GLN A 373 -4.47 -20.18 0.66
CA GLN A 373 -3.32 -19.63 1.39
C GLN A 373 -3.52 -18.15 1.68
N ILE A 374 -3.49 -17.79 2.96
CA ILE A 374 -3.47 -16.40 3.42
C ILE A 374 -2.12 -16.16 4.10
N LYS A 375 -1.45 -15.08 3.72
CA LYS A 375 -0.09 -14.75 4.20
C LYS A 375 -0.09 -13.37 4.84
N GLN A 376 0.63 -13.23 5.94
CA GLN A 376 0.90 -11.95 6.59
C GLN A 376 2.31 -11.49 6.28
N TRP A 377 2.43 -10.20 5.98
CA TRP A 377 3.66 -9.54 5.58
C TRP A 377 3.93 -8.34 6.47
N LYS A 378 5.20 -8.09 6.75
CA LYS A 378 5.67 -6.91 7.45
C LYS A 378 6.09 -5.82 6.45
N CYS A 379 5.58 -4.61 6.62
CA CYS A 379 6.07 -3.44 5.89
C CYS A 379 7.37 -2.91 6.54
N PRO A 380 8.31 -2.29 5.80
CA PRO A 380 8.21 -1.84 4.41
C PRO A 380 8.77 -2.83 3.36
N GLU A 381 9.64 -3.77 3.78
CA GLU A 381 10.34 -4.68 2.85
C GLU A 381 9.44 -5.80 2.30
N GLY A 382 8.28 -6.04 2.92
CA GLY A 382 7.40 -7.16 2.60
C GLY A 382 7.96 -8.48 3.12
N ALA A 383 8.56 -8.48 4.31
CA ALA A 383 9.09 -9.70 4.92
C ALA A 383 7.94 -10.63 5.34
N PHE A 384 8.06 -11.92 5.02
CA PHE A 384 7.06 -12.93 5.38
C PHE A 384 7.03 -13.13 6.90
N MET A 385 5.83 -13.08 7.51
CA MET A 385 5.64 -13.29 8.95
C MET A 385 5.00 -14.64 9.24
N GLN A 386 3.77 -14.84 8.79
CA GLN A 386 2.95 -15.98 9.17
C GLN A 386 2.04 -16.42 8.02
N ASN A 387 1.73 -17.71 8.01
CA ASN A 387 0.69 -18.32 7.18
C ASN A 387 -0.57 -18.53 8.03
N PHE A 388 -1.73 -18.07 7.55
CA PHE A 388 -3.02 -18.51 8.10
C PHE A 388 -3.54 -19.66 7.25
N ASP A 389 -3.49 -20.85 7.84
CA ASP A 389 -3.94 -22.08 7.21
C ASP A 389 -5.37 -22.44 7.69
N GLY A 390 -6.09 -23.24 6.90
CA GLY A 390 -7.40 -23.78 7.26
C GLY A 390 -8.57 -23.33 6.38
N HIS A 391 -8.38 -22.32 5.53
CA HIS A 391 -9.43 -21.84 4.62
C HIS A 391 -9.18 -22.26 3.16
N ASN A 392 -9.66 -23.44 2.78
CA ASN A 392 -9.47 -24.04 1.45
C ASN A 392 -10.54 -23.61 0.42
N ALA A 393 -10.86 -22.32 0.34
CA ALA A 393 -11.79 -21.79 -0.65
C ALA A 393 -11.21 -20.60 -1.41
N ILE A 394 -11.96 -20.10 -2.40
CA ILE A 394 -11.61 -18.90 -3.14
C ILE A 394 -11.99 -17.68 -2.30
N ILE A 395 -10.98 -16.98 -1.82
CA ILE A 395 -11.16 -15.75 -1.04
C ILE A 395 -11.28 -14.59 -2.03
N ASN A 396 -12.27 -13.73 -1.83
CA ASN A 396 -12.48 -12.52 -2.60
C ASN A 396 -12.48 -11.30 -1.65
N THR A 397 -12.32 -10.12 -2.26
CA THR A 397 -12.52 -8.80 -1.66
C THR A 397 -13.99 -8.47 -1.46
#